data_AF-A0A925TB91-F1
#
_entry.id   AF-A0A925TB91-F1
#
_cell.length_a   1.000
_cell.length_b   1.000
_cell.length_c   1.000
_cell.angle_alpha   90.00
_cell.angle_beta   90.00
_cell.angle_gamma   90.00
#
_symmetry.space_group_name_H-M   'P 1'
#
loop_
_entity.id
_entity.type
_entity.pdbx_description
1 polymer ?
#
loop_
_entity_poly.entity_id
_entity_poly.type
_entity_poly.pdbx_seq_one_letter_code
_entity_poly.pdbx_strand_id
1 'polypeptide(L)'
;MVKKSTVLDDNLHWYKDAIIYELHIKAFKDGNGDGMGDFKGLMEKLDYLQDLGVTAIWVLPFYPSPLRDDGYDIADYYSINSSYGNIGEFKVFLAEAHKRNLKVITELVINHTSDQHPWFQRARLAPKESPERDYYVWTDDPGKYKDVRIIFQDFEASNWT
;
A
#
# COMPACT_ATOMS: atom_id res chain seq x y z
N MET A 1 -40.84 -14.79 21.76
CA MET A 1 -39.71 -13.99 21.23
C MET A 1 -39.04 -14.78 20.12
N VAL A 2 -39.21 -14.38 18.86
CA VAL A 2 -38.51 -14.99 17.73
C VAL A 2 -37.08 -14.44 17.71
N LYS A 3 -36.06 -15.31 17.78
CA LYS A 3 -34.66 -14.93 17.54
C LYS A 3 -34.57 -14.39 16.11
N LYS A 4 -34.32 -13.09 15.95
CA LYS A 4 -33.88 -12.51 14.68
C LYS A 4 -32.54 -13.18 14.35
N SER A 5 -32.55 -14.13 13.42
CA SER A 5 -31.34 -14.54 12.74
C SER A 5 -30.82 -13.30 12.01
N THR A 6 -29.71 -12.73 12.46
CA THR A 6 -28.93 -11.78 11.68
C THR A 6 -28.44 -12.53 10.45
N VAL A 7 -29.22 -12.47 9.37
CA VAL A 7 -28.74 -12.85 8.04
C VAL A 7 -27.62 -11.86 7.74
N LEU A 8 -26.37 -12.32 7.80
CA LEU A 8 -25.26 -11.55 7.25
C LEU A 8 -25.56 -11.38 5.77
N ASP A 9 -25.43 -10.15 5.27
CA ASP A 9 -25.61 -9.84 3.85
C ASP A 9 -24.74 -10.81 3.03
N ASP A 10 -25.33 -11.46 2.02
CA ASP A 10 -24.60 -12.36 1.13
C ASP A 10 -23.43 -11.62 0.42
N ASN A 11 -23.45 -10.28 0.38
CA ASN A 11 -22.33 -9.44 -0.07
C ASN A 11 -21.12 -9.43 0.88
N LEU A 12 -21.22 -9.91 2.12
CA LEU A 12 -20.10 -9.86 3.09
C LEU A 12 -18.91 -10.74 2.65
N HIS A 13 -19.17 -11.74 1.82
CA HIS A 13 -18.17 -12.71 1.36
C HIS A 13 -17.81 -12.60 -0.12
N TRP A 14 -18.07 -11.44 -0.75
CA TRP A 14 -17.76 -11.20 -2.17
C TRP A 14 -16.33 -11.61 -2.57
N TYR A 15 -15.37 -11.52 -1.65
CA TYR A 15 -13.97 -11.86 -1.87
C TYR A 15 -13.72 -13.35 -2.10
N LYS A 16 -14.64 -14.25 -1.71
CA LYS A 16 -14.47 -15.70 -1.88
C LYS A 16 -14.54 -16.13 -3.35
N ASP A 17 -15.30 -15.38 -4.15
CA ASP A 17 -15.49 -15.63 -5.58
C ASP A 17 -14.76 -14.59 -6.44
N ALA A 18 -13.92 -13.75 -5.82
CA ALA A 18 -13.27 -12.65 -6.51
C ALA A 18 -12.13 -13.12 -7.41
N ILE A 19 -12.08 -12.56 -8.62
CA ILE A 19 -10.92 -12.62 -9.50
C ILE A 19 -10.15 -11.33 -9.28
N ILE A 20 -9.06 -11.43 -8.52
CA ILE A 20 -8.24 -10.28 -8.12
C ILE A 20 -7.13 -10.07 -9.15
N TYR A 21 -7.03 -8.84 -9.65
CA TYR A 21 -5.94 -8.40 -10.51
C TYR A 21 -5.03 -7.45 -9.73
N GLU A 22 -3.80 -7.88 -9.49
CA GLU A 22 -2.75 -7.08 -8.87
C GLU A 22 -2.08 -6.19 -9.91
N LEU A 23 -1.92 -4.90 -9.62
CA LEU A 23 -1.18 -3.99 -10.49
C LEU A 23 -0.41 -2.92 -9.72
N HIS A 24 0.69 -2.49 -10.32
CA HIS A 24 1.44 -1.31 -9.91
C HIS A 24 1.11 -0.14 -10.84
N ILE A 25 0.58 0.96 -10.29
CA ILE A 25 0.19 2.15 -11.07
C ILE A 25 1.34 2.60 -11.98
N LYS A 26 2.54 2.76 -11.41
CA LYS A 26 3.79 3.15 -12.09
C LYS A 26 4.06 2.42 -13.40
N ALA A 27 3.71 1.14 -13.50
CA ALA A 27 4.06 0.28 -14.63
C ALA A 27 2.85 -0.09 -15.51
N PHE A 28 1.63 0.29 -15.13
CA PHE A 28 0.43 -0.20 -15.81
C PHE A 28 0.10 0.57 -17.09
N LYS A 29 -0.09 1.89 -16.97
CA LYS A 29 -0.38 2.77 -18.12
C LYS A 29 -0.11 4.22 -17.76
N ASP A 30 0.73 4.87 -18.56
CA ASP A 30 0.96 6.32 -18.52
C ASP A 30 -0.21 7.05 -19.20
N GLY A 31 -0.83 7.99 -18.47
CA GLY A 31 -1.96 8.80 -18.93
C GLY A 31 -1.59 10.25 -19.28
N ASN A 32 -0.35 10.67 -19.04
CA ASN A 32 0.07 12.06 -19.22
C ASN A 32 1.30 12.24 -20.13
N GLY A 33 2.00 11.15 -20.46
CA GLY A 33 3.13 11.12 -21.39
C GLY A 33 4.50 11.36 -20.76
N ASP A 34 4.63 11.33 -19.43
CA ASP A 34 5.91 11.52 -18.72
C ASP A 34 6.75 10.22 -18.58
N GLY A 35 6.22 9.08 -19.04
CA GLY A 35 6.87 7.78 -18.98
C GLY A 35 6.56 6.98 -17.71
N MET A 36 5.73 7.51 -16.80
CA MET A 36 5.28 6.82 -15.60
C MET A 36 3.77 6.59 -15.62
N GLY A 37 3.34 5.41 -15.18
CA GLY A 37 1.92 5.16 -15.02
C GLY A 37 1.28 5.97 -13.90
N ASP A 38 0.02 6.39 -14.12
CA ASP A 38 -0.74 7.25 -13.22
C ASP A 38 -2.22 6.85 -13.13
N PHE A 39 -2.99 7.48 -12.23
CA PHE A 39 -4.41 7.18 -12.08
C PHE A 39 -5.23 7.46 -13.35
N LYS A 40 -4.82 8.41 -14.21
CA LYS A 40 -5.53 8.67 -15.47
C LYS A 40 -5.37 7.50 -16.43
N GLY A 41 -4.14 7.03 -16.61
CA GLY A 41 -3.85 5.87 -17.43
C GLY A 41 -4.50 4.59 -16.91
N LEU A 42 -4.56 4.40 -15.58
CA LEU A 42 -5.32 3.30 -14.98
C LEU A 42 -6.82 3.39 -15.30
N MET A 43 -7.42 4.58 -15.20
CA MET A 43 -8.84 4.77 -15.53
C MET A 43 -9.16 4.44 -17.00
N GLU A 44 -8.26 4.75 -17.94
CA GLU A 44 -8.41 4.38 -19.37
C GLU A 44 -8.49 2.86 -19.61
N LYS A 45 -8.08 2.05 -18.63
CA LYS A 45 -7.99 0.58 -18.74
C LYS A 45 -9.00 -0.15 -17.87
N LEU A 46 -9.91 0.55 -17.18
CA LEU A 46 -10.95 -0.10 -16.39
C LEU A 46 -11.88 -0.98 -17.22
N ASP A 47 -12.22 -0.57 -18.45
CA ASP A 47 -13.03 -1.39 -19.36
C ASP A 47 -12.28 -2.67 -19.76
N TYR A 48 -10.98 -2.58 -20.02
CA TYR A 48 -10.14 -3.76 -20.27
C TYR A 48 -10.13 -4.74 -19.09
N LEU A 49 -9.99 -4.23 -17.86
CA LEU A 49 -10.00 -5.08 -16.65
C LEU A 49 -11.37 -5.74 -16.45
N GLN A 50 -12.46 -5.01 -16.71
CA GLN A 50 -13.81 -5.55 -16.65
C GLN A 50 -14.03 -6.64 -17.71
N ASP A 51 -13.65 -6.38 -18.97
CA ASP A 51 -13.78 -7.33 -20.08
C ASP A 51 -12.95 -8.60 -19.87
N LEU A 52 -11.80 -8.48 -19.20
CA LEU A 52 -10.98 -9.62 -18.79
C LEU A 52 -11.70 -10.52 -17.76
N GLY A 53 -12.73 -10.02 -17.08
CA GLY A 53 -13.48 -10.73 -16.04
C GLY A 53 -12.98 -10.49 -14.62
N VAL A 54 -12.12 -9.48 -14.41
CA VAL A 54 -11.67 -9.08 -13.07
C VAL A 54 -12.85 -8.56 -12.26
N THR A 55 -12.89 -8.88 -10.97
CA THR A 55 -13.92 -8.37 -10.04
C THR A 55 -13.33 -7.46 -8.96
N ALA A 56 -12.01 -7.50 -8.76
CA ALA A 56 -11.31 -6.64 -7.83
C ALA A 56 -9.91 -6.27 -8.32
N ILE A 57 -9.51 -5.02 -8.11
CA ILE A 57 -8.18 -4.52 -8.40
C ILE A 57 -7.43 -4.39 -7.06
N TRP A 58 -6.29 -5.07 -6.92
CA TRP A 58 -5.35 -4.83 -5.84
C TRP A 58 -4.26 -3.89 -6.34
N VAL A 59 -4.26 -2.68 -5.82
CA VAL A 59 -3.31 -1.64 -6.21
C VAL A 59 -2.14 -1.64 -5.24
N LEU A 60 -0.94 -1.88 -5.75
CA LEU A 60 0.33 -1.76 -5.01
C LEU A 60 0.51 -0.34 -4.44
N PRO A 61 1.43 -0.15 -3.47
CA PRO A 61 1.59 1.14 -2.80
C PRO A 61 1.67 2.33 -3.76
N PHE A 62 0.80 3.32 -3.53
CA PHE A 62 0.73 4.57 -4.29
C PHE A 62 0.88 5.81 -3.40
N TYR A 63 1.41 5.59 -2.19
CA TYR A 63 1.70 6.62 -1.20
C TYR A 63 3.03 7.32 -1.50
N PRO A 64 3.25 8.55 -1.00
CA PRO A 64 4.57 9.16 -1.04
C PRO A 64 5.63 8.25 -0.44
N SER A 65 6.70 8.05 -1.20
CA SER A 65 7.82 7.18 -0.86
C SER A 65 9.05 7.63 -1.67
N PRO A 66 10.28 7.48 -1.14
CA PRO A 66 11.50 7.68 -1.92
C PRO A 66 11.77 6.53 -2.91
N LEU A 67 10.89 5.52 -2.96
CA LEU A 67 10.88 4.38 -3.87
C LEU A 67 12.12 3.50 -3.76
N ARG A 68 12.69 3.37 -2.56
CA ARG A 68 13.83 2.46 -2.34
C ARG A 68 13.41 1.00 -2.37
N ASP A 69 12.14 0.73 -2.03
CA ASP A 69 11.49 -0.57 -2.17
C ASP A 69 10.18 -0.41 -2.96
N ASP A 70 10.26 0.34 -4.07
CA ASP A 70 9.17 0.60 -5.03
C ASP A 70 7.81 0.99 -4.41
N GLY A 71 7.84 1.73 -3.29
CA GLY A 71 6.65 2.26 -2.62
C GLY A 71 6.28 1.55 -1.32
N TYR A 72 6.89 0.40 -0.99
CA TYR A 72 6.68 -0.28 0.30
C TYR A 72 7.33 0.49 1.47
N ASP A 73 8.34 1.31 1.19
CA ASP A 73 8.90 2.31 2.11
C ASP A 73 8.04 3.59 2.15
N ILE A 74 6.88 3.54 2.82
CA ILE A 74 5.91 4.64 2.89
C ILE A 74 6.41 5.80 3.77
N ALA A 75 6.35 7.04 3.25
CA ALA A 75 6.69 8.26 3.97
C ALA A 75 5.45 9.05 4.48
N ASP A 76 4.27 8.85 3.87
CA ASP A 76 2.99 9.42 4.33
C ASP A 76 1.81 8.52 3.92
N TYR A 77 1.05 8.02 4.89
CA TYR A 77 -0.11 7.15 4.65
C TYR A 77 -1.39 7.88 4.20
N TYR A 78 -1.43 9.21 4.27
CA TYR A 78 -2.67 9.98 4.08
C TYR A 78 -2.77 10.69 2.73
N SER A 79 -1.70 10.70 1.95
CA SER A 79 -1.67 11.35 0.65
C SER A 79 -1.24 10.39 -0.46
N ILE A 80 -1.29 10.89 -1.69
CA ILE A 80 -0.96 10.14 -2.91
C ILE A 80 0.42 10.60 -3.37
N ASN A 81 1.24 9.67 -3.84
CA ASN A 81 2.50 9.99 -4.50
C ASN A 81 2.23 10.89 -5.70
N SER A 82 2.85 12.06 -5.76
CA SER A 82 2.62 13.05 -6.81
C SER A 82 2.92 12.53 -8.21
N SER A 83 3.78 11.51 -8.34
CA SER A 83 4.07 10.86 -9.62
C SER A 83 2.90 10.03 -10.17
N TYR A 84 1.93 9.66 -9.34
CA TYR A 84 0.76 8.87 -9.75
C TYR A 84 -0.53 9.71 -9.83
N GLY A 85 -0.50 10.94 -9.33
CA GLY A 85 -1.62 11.87 -9.29
C GLY A 85 -1.88 12.45 -7.90
N ASN A 86 -3.14 12.72 -7.60
CA ASN A 86 -3.58 13.28 -6.32
C ASN A 86 -4.82 12.58 -5.74
N ILE A 87 -5.21 12.96 -4.51
CA ILE A 87 -6.35 12.35 -3.81
C ILE A 87 -7.69 12.53 -4.55
N GLY A 88 -7.83 13.60 -5.33
CA GLY A 88 -9.00 13.81 -6.19
C GLY A 88 -9.06 12.78 -7.31
N GLU A 89 -7.94 12.54 -7.99
CA GLU A 89 -7.84 11.54 -9.06
C GLU A 89 -8.07 10.12 -8.54
N PHE A 90 -7.52 9.78 -7.36
CA PHE A 90 -7.82 8.50 -6.69
C PHE A 90 -9.33 8.32 -6.41
N LYS A 91 -10.01 9.37 -5.95
CA LYS A 91 -11.46 9.32 -5.70
C LYS A 91 -12.26 9.12 -7.00
N VAL A 92 -11.83 9.73 -8.11
CA VAL A 92 -12.46 9.52 -9.42
C VAL A 92 -12.23 8.08 -9.88
N PHE A 93 -11.00 7.56 -9.77
CA PHE A 93 -10.70 6.16 -10.05
C PHE A 93 -11.58 5.19 -9.25
N LEU A 94 -11.70 5.39 -7.93
CA LEU A 94 -12.58 4.57 -7.09
C LEU A 94 -14.05 4.61 -7.56
N ALA A 95 -14.56 5.79 -7.90
CA ALA A 95 -15.92 5.94 -8.38
C ALA A 95 -16.12 5.22 -9.73
N GLU A 96 -15.18 5.35 -10.65
CA GLU A 96 -15.23 4.70 -11.98
C GLU A 96 -15.07 3.18 -11.90
N ALA A 97 -14.23 2.67 -11.00
CA ALA A 97 -14.09 1.25 -10.73
C ALA A 97 -15.40 0.67 -10.16
N HIS A 98 -15.98 1.33 -9.14
CA HIS A 98 -17.23 0.88 -8.53
C HIS A 98 -18.42 0.92 -9.50
N LYS A 99 -18.49 1.89 -10.43
CA LYS A 99 -19.51 1.91 -11.50
C LYS A 99 -19.46 0.66 -12.39
N ARG A 100 -18.30 0.02 -12.48
CA ARG A 100 -18.06 -1.22 -13.25
C ARG A 100 -18.17 -2.48 -12.39
N ASN A 101 -18.66 -2.35 -11.15
CA ASN A 101 -18.68 -3.42 -10.14
C ASN A 101 -17.28 -3.97 -9.77
N LEU A 102 -16.22 -3.21 -10.05
CA LEU A 102 -14.86 -3.56 -9.63
C LEU A 102 -14.66 -3.10 -8.18
N LYS A 103 -14.28 -4.01 -7.29
CA LYS A 103 -13.78 -3.63 -5.96
C LYS A 103 -12.34 -3.13 -6.07
N VAL A 104 -11.90 -2.34 -5.11
CA VAL A 104 -10.51 -1.87 -5.03
C VAL A 104 -9.96 -2.22 -3.65
N ILE A 105 -8.80 -2.87 -3.64
CA ILE A 105 -8.00 -3.21 -2.46
C ILE A 105 -6.73 -2.37 -2.53
N THR A 106 -6.37 -1.73 -1.42
CA THR A 106 -5.13 -0.95 -1.31
C THR A 106 -4.17 -1.68 -0.41
N GLU A 107 -2.87 -1.50 -0.64
CA GLU A 107 -1.86 -2.08 0.22
C GLU A 107 -1.76 -1.40 1.58
N LEU A 108 -1.60 -2.18 2.65
CA LEU A 108 -1.47 -1.69 4.03
C LEU A 108 -0.13 -2.15 4.63
N VAL A 109 0.93 -1.40 4.35
CA VAL A 109 2.27 -1.68 4.89
C VAL A 109 2.39 -1.11 6.29
N ILE A 110 2.37 -1.97 7.31
CA ILE A 110 2.35 -1.56 8.73
C ILE A 110 3.46 -2.17 9.58
N ASN A 111 4.28 -3.04 9.02
CA ASN A 111 5.44 -3.59 9.73
C ASN A 111 6.60 -2.58 9.82
N HIS A 112 6.72 -1.70 8.82
CA HIS A 112 7.78 -0.70 8.71
C HIS A 112 7.26 0.55 8.00
N THR A 113 8.04 1.63 8.07
CA THR A 113 7.85 2.87 7.30
C THR A 113 9.17 3.22 6.61
N SER A 114 9.14 4.17 5.66
CA SER A 114 10.34 4.84 5.18
C SER A 114 11.14 5.45 6.34
N ASP A 115 12.46 5.51 6.19
CA ASP A 115 13.31 6.31 7.07
C ASP A 115 13.03 7.81 6.92
N GLN A 116 12.43 8.25 5.81
CA GLN A 116 12.00 9.64 5.61
C GLN A 116 10.63 9.93 6.24
N HIS A 117 9.92 8.94 6.79
CA HIS A 117 8.63 9.16 7.42
C HIS A 117 8.79 10.10 8.63
N PRO A 118 7.89 11.08 8.83
CA PRO A 118 7.94 11.98 9.99
C PRO A 118 7.99 11.29 11.36
N TRP A 119 7.51 10.05 11.46
CA TRP A 119 7.55 9.27 12.69
C TRP A 119 8.98 8.80 12.97
N PHE A 120 9.67 8.26 11.96
CA PHE A 120 11.06 7.84 12.09
C PHE A 120 11.98 9.02 12.38
N GLN A 121 11.80 10.15 11.68
CA GLN A 121 12.59 11.35 11.90
C GLN A 121 12.42 11.92 13.32
N ARG A 122 11.21 11.85 13.89
CA ARG A 122 11.02 12.18 15.31
C ARG A 122 11.67 11.16 16.23
N ALA A 123 11.42 9.87 16.01
CA ALA A 123 11.90 8.79 16.86
C ALA A 123 13.43 8.76 16.96
N ARG A 124 14.14 8.93 15.83
CA ARG A 124 15.60 8.90 15.77
C ARG A 124 16.28 10.08 16.50
N LEU A 125 15.59 11.21 16.63
CA LEU A 125 16.08 12.41 17.31
C LEU A 125 15.64 12.47 18.78
N ALA A 126 14.71 11.60 19.18
CA ALA A 126 14.15 11.62 20.52
C ALA A 126 15.09 10.94 21.54
N PRO A 127 15.06 11.36 22.82
CA PRO A 127 15.83 10.72 23.89
C PRO A 127 15.51 9.23 24.04
N LYS A 128 16.46 8.45 24.61
CA LYS A 128 16.17 7.07 25.04
C LYS A 128 14.96 7.09 26.00
N GLU A 129 14.07 6.11 25.88
CA GLU A 129 12.87 5.92 26.73
C GLU A 129 11.74 6.96 26.54
N SER A 130 11.76 7.74 25.45
CA SER A 130 10.66 8.65 25.10
C SER A 130 9.56 7.94 24.29
N PRO A 131 8.28 8.32 24.46
CA PRO A 131 7.17 7.75 23.69
C PRO A 131 7.33 7.89 22.18
N GLU A 132 7.98 8.95 21.71
CA GLU A 132 8.27 9.17 20.29
C GLU A 132 9.28 8.15 19.75
N ARG A 133 10.25 7.73 20.58
CA ARG A 133 11.27 6.75 20.19
C ARG A 133 10.70 5.33 20.12
N ASP A 134 9.71 5.03 20.94
CA ASP A 134 9.07 3.71 21.06
C ASP A 134 8.23 3.29 19.83
N TYR A 135 8.08 4.17 18.84
CA TYR A 135 7.47 3.83 17.54
C TYR A 135 8.33 2.84 16.72
N TYR A 136 9.64 2.76 17.01
CA TYR A 136 10.58 1.91 16.28
C TYR A 136 11.40 1.05 17.24
N VAL A 137 12.04 0.02 16.70
CA VAL A 137 12.84 -0.91 17.48
C VAL A 137 14.30 -0.48 17.47
N TRP A 138 14.84 -0.17 18.64
CA TRP A 138 16.23 0.26 18.82
C TRP A 138 17.02 -0.74 19.67
N THR A 139 18.32 -0.83 19.42
CA THR A 139 19.24 -1.57 20.28
C THR A 139 20.66 -1.03 20.17
N ASP A 140 21.43 -1.13 21.26
CA ASP A 140 22.88 -0.94 21.24
C ASP A 140 23.63 -2.29 21.06
N ASP A 141 22.91 -3.42 21.03
CA ASP A 141 23.46 -4.77 20.87
C ASP A 141 23.12 -5.34 19.47
N PRO A 142 24.10 -5.38 18.53
CA PRO A 142 23.86 -5.89 17.18
C PRO A 142 23.62 -7.41 17.14
N GLY A 143 23.86 -8.14 18.25
CA GLY A 143 23.58 -9.57 18.38
C GLY A 143 22.15 -9.88 18.83
N LYS A 144 21.35 -8.86 19.16
CA LYS A 144 19.95 -9.04 19.55
C LYS A 144 19.17 -9.71 18.41
N TYR A 145 18.38 -10.73 18.72
CA TYR A 145 17.62 -11.52 17.72
C TYR A 145 18.47 -12.21 16.64
N LYS A 146 19.70 -12.65 16.96
CA LYS A 146 20.63 -13.33 16.02
C LYS A 146 20.05 -14.53 15.24
N ASP A 147 19.04 -15.21 15.78
CA ASP A 147 18.44 -16.40 15.16
C ASP A 147 17.35 -16.04 14.12
N VAL A 148 17.03 -14.75 13.98
CA VAL A 148 16.06 -14.26 12.98
C VAL A 148 16.74 -14.17 11.62
N ARG A 149 16.11 -14.79 10.61
CA ARG A 149 16.62 -14.77 9.23
C ARG A 149 16.68 -13.34 8.66
N ILE A 150 17.69 -13.07 7.84
CA ILE A 150 17.71 -11.91 6.95
C ILE A 150 16.92 -12.26 5.69
N ILE A 151 15.95 -11.41 5.32
CA ILE A 151 15.08 -11.64 4.16
C ILE A 151 15.78 -11.25 2.85
N PHE A 152 16.42 -10.08 2.82
CA PHE A 152 17.10 -9.55 1.62
C PHE A 152 18.62 -9.79 1.68
N GLN A 153 19.03 -11.05 1.62
CA GLN A 153 20.43 -11.46 1.83
C GLN A 153 21.42 -10.90 0.81
N ASP A 154 20.94 -10.54 -0.39
CA ASP A 154 21.78 -9.95 -1.44
C ASP A 154 22.07 -8.46 -1.20
N PHE A 155 21.33 -7.81 -0.31
CA PHE A 155 21.40 -6.36 -0.06
C PHE A 155 21.78 -6.03 1.38
N GLU A 156 21.35 -6.83 2.34
CA GLU A 156 21.52 -6.59 3.77
C GLU A 156 22.39 -7.67 4.43
N ALA A 157 23.41 -7.24 5.16
CA ALA A 157 24.26 -8.15 5.94
C ALA A 157 23.73 -8.39 7.37
N SER A 158 22.74 -7.60 7.81
CA SER A 158 22.20 -7.58 9.17
C SER A 158 20.77 -7.06 9.18
N ASN A 159 19.97 -7.48 10.16
CA ASN A 159 18.64 -6.90 10.44
C ASN A 159 18.74 -5.61 11.30
N TRP A 160 19.94 -5.25 11.75
CA TRP A 160 20.27 -4.01 12.48
C TRP A 160 21.24 -3.15 11.68
N THR A 161 21.02 -1.83 11.69
CA THR A 161 21.85 -0.81 11.03
C THR A 161 22.26 0.32 11.97
#